data_AF-A0A7K0N190-F1
#
_entry.id   AF-A0A7K0N190-F1
#
_cell.length_a   1.000
_cell.length_b   1.000
_cell.length_c   1.000
_cell.angle_alpha   90.00
_cell.angle_beta   90.00
_cell.angle_gamma   90.00
#
_symmetry.space_group_name_H-M   'P 1'
#
loop_
_entity.id
_entity.type
_entity.pdbx_description
1 polymer ?
#
loop_
_entity_poly.entity_id
_entity_poly.type
_entity_poly.pdbx_seq_one_letter_code
_entity_poly.pdbx_strand_id
1 'polypeptide(L)' 'VKPAGGIRTTKDAIKQLVLVRETAGEEWLTPKLFRIGASALLNDLLMQRMKLRNGNYAGPNYVTLD' A
#
# COMPACT_ATOMS: atom_id res chain seq x y z
N VAL A 1 -2.99 -10.81 -11.26
CA VAL A 1 -4.19 -10.64 -10.38
C VAL A 1 -4.32 -9.17 -9.99
N LYS A 2 -5.53 -8.59 -10.06
CA LYS A 2 -5.81 -7.21 -9.61
C LYS A 2 -6.81 -7.28 -8.45
N PRO A 3 -6.36 -7.28 -7.19
CA PRO A 3 -7.29 -7.12 -6.07
C PRO A 3 -7.95 -5.74 -6.21
N ALA A 4 -9.25 -5.72 -6.44
CA ALA A 4 -10.06 -4.52 -6.57
C ALA A 4 -11.09 -4.49 -5.45
N GLY A 5 -11.06 -3.42 -4.65
CA GLY A 5 -11.97 -3.19 -3.53
C GLY A 5 -11.31 -3.44 -2.16
N GLY A 6 -11.28 -2.42 -1.32
CA GLY A 6 -11.06 -2.58 0.13
C GLY A 6 -9.63 -2.43 0.66
N ILE A 7 -8.59 -2.37 -0.18
CA ILE A 7 -7.22 -2.11 0.30
C ILE A 7 -7.08 -0.61 0.57
N ARG A 8 -7.32 -0.20 1.83
CA ARG A 8 -7.29 1.20 2.27
C ARG A 8 -6.02 1.54 3.06
N THR A 9 -5.28 0.53 3.53
CA THR A 9 -4.11 0.73 4.39
C THR A 9 -2.85 0.06 3.82
N THR A 10 -1.70 0.63 4.15
CA THR A 10 -0.36 0.12 3.83
C THR A 10 -0.16 -1.29 4.36
N LYS A 11 -0.69 -1.59 5.55
CA LYS A 11 -0.61 -2.92 6.14
C LYS A 11 -1.37 -3.95 5.31
N ASP A 12 -2.54 -3.59 4.80
CA ASP A 12 -3.32 -4.50 3.95
C ASP A 12 -2.66 -4.70 2.59
N ALA A 13 -2.03 -3.66 2.04
CA ALA A 13 -1.22 -3.77 0.82
C ALA A 13 -0.04 -4.75 1.00
N ILE A 14 0.63 -4.73 2.16
CA ILE A 14 1.71 -5.68 2.47
C ILE A 14 1.16 -7.11 2.54
N LYS A 15 0.01 -7.34 3.18
CA LYS A 15 -0.61 -8.68 3.22
C LYS A 15 -0.86 -9.24 1.82
N GLN A 16 -1.28 -8.40 0.88
CA GLN A 16 -1.52 -8.82 -0.51
C GLN A 16 -0.21 -9.16 -1.24
N LEU A 17 0.86 -8.40 -0.99
CA LEU A 17 2.19 -8.72 -1.53
C LEU A 17 2.70 -10.07 -0.99
N VAL A 18 2.55 -10.30 0.31
CA VAL A 18 2.92 -11.58 0.94
C VAL A 18 2.09 -12.72 0.35
N LEU A 19 0.76 -12.56 0.28
CA LEU A 19 -0.12 -13.58 -0.27
C LEU A 19 0.29 -13.99 -1.69
N VAL A 20 0.57 -13.01 -2.56
CA VAL A 20 1.01 -13.28 -3.94
C VAL A 20 2.37 -13.96 -3.96
N ARG A 21 3.31 -13.51 -3.12
CA ARG A 21 4.64 -14.14 -3.02
C ARG A 21 4.55 -15.61 -2.63
N GLU A 22 3.80 -15.90 -1.56
CA GLU A 22 3.69 -17.25 -1.01
C GLU A 22 2.88 -18.19 -1.91
N THR A 23 1.91 -17.66 -2.65
CA THR A 23 1.01 -18.48 -3.48
C THR A 23 1.53 -18.69 -4.89
N ALA A 24 2.10 -17.65 -5.50
CA ALA A 24 2.45 -17.61 -6.91
C ALA A 24 3.95 -17.48 -7.16
N GLY A 25 4.76 -17.17 -6.16
CA GLY A 25 6.19 -16.93 -6.31
C GLY A 25 6.57 -15.46 -6.46
N GLU A 26 7.86 -15.17 -6.34
CA GLU A 26 8.40 -13.81 -6.38
C GLU A 26 8.35 -13.20 -7.80
N GLU A 27 8.40 -14.01 -8.83
CA GLU A 27 8.30 -13.61 -10.24
C GLU A 27 6.96 -12.93 -10.57
N TRP A 28 5.92 -13.21 -9.77
CA TRP A 28 4.61 -12.58 -9.91
C TRP A 28 4.54 -11.17 -9.32
N LEU A 29 5.54 -10.76 -8.53
CA LEU A 29 5.64 -9.42 -7.93
C LEU A 29 6.20 -8.38 -8.91
N THR A 30 5.78 -8.43 -10.17
CA THR A 30 6.15 -7.43 -11.17
C THR A 30 4.95 -6.55 -11.55
N PRO A 31 5.16 -5.27 -11.92
CA PRO A 31 4.08 -4.37 -12.33
C PRO A 31 3.27 -4.85 -13.55
N LYS A 32 3.79 -5.82 -14.31
CA LYS A 32 3.11 -6.46 -15.43
C LYS A 32 2.11 -7.53 -14.98
N LEU A 33 2.39 -8.23 -13.88
CA LEU A 33 1.64 -9.41 -13.41
C LEU A 33 0.76 -9.10 -12.19
N PHE A 34 1.16 -8.11 -11.37
CA PHE A 34 0.47 -7.71 -10.15
C PHE A 34 0.34 -6.19 -10.05
N ARG A 35 -0.86 -5.72 -9.69
CA ARG A 35 -1.14 -4.30 -9.39
C ARG A 35 -2.17 -4.20 -8.28
N ILE A 36 -1.97 -3.23 -7.38
CA ILE A 36 -2.96 -2.84 -6.38
C ILE A 36 -3.74 -1.66 -6.92
N GLY A 37 -5.04 -1.85 -7.17
CA GLY A 37 -5.93 -0.75 -7.56
C GLY A 37 -6.53 -0.11 -6.32
N ALA A 38 -6.02 1.06 -5.91
CA ALA A 38 -6.51 1.74 -4.71
C ALA A 38 -6.49 3.27 -4.86
N SER A 39 -7.59 3.91 -4.48
CA SER A 39 -7.72 5.38 -4.46
C SER A 39 -7.28 5.97 -3.11
N ALA A 40 -7.68 5.35 -1.99
CA ALA A 40 -7.37 5.84 -0.64
C ALA A 40 -6.00 5.37 -0.09
N LEU A 41 -5.42 4.30 -0.66
CA LEU A 41 -4.17 3.71 -0.16
C LEU A 41 -2.96 4.65 -0.28
N LEU A 42 -2.94 5.53 -1.30
CA LEU A 42 -1.80 6.41 -1.55
C LEU A 42 -1.54 7.35 -0.36
N ASN A 43 -2.60 7.93 0.22
CA ASN A 43 -2.46 8.84 1.34
C ASN A 43 -1.93 8.13 2.59
N ASP A 44 -2.42 6.93 2.89
CA ASP A 44 -1.89 6.15 4.01
C ASP A 44 -0.41 5.78 3.78
N LEU A 45 -0.02 5.37 2.58
CA LEU A 45 1.38 5.06 2.24
C LEU A 45 2.30 6.26 2.47
N LEU A 46 1.88 7.46 2.05
CA LEU A 46 2.65 8.68 2.25
C LEU A 46 2.78 9.01 3.74
N MET A 47 1.71 8.88 4.52
CA MET A 47 1.76 9.07 5.98
C MET A 47 2.72 8.11 6.65
N GLN A 48 2.65 6.81 6.35
CA GLN A 48 3.55 5.82 6.95
C GLN A 48 5.01 6.09 6.57
N ARG A 49 5.28 6.45 5.31
CA ARG A 49 6.64 6.75 4.85
C ARG A 49 7.21 8.00 5.53
N MET A 50 6.40 9.06 5.68
CA MET A 50 6.82 10.27 6.41
C MET A 50 7.12 9.97 7.87
N LYS A 51 6.27 9.17 8.54
CA LYS A 51 6.52 8.73 9.91
C LYS A 51 7.84 7.99 10.05
N LEU A 52 8.12 7.02 9.17
CA LEU A 52 9.37 6.24 9.22
C LEU A 52 10.62 7.11 9.05
N ARG A 53 10.53 8.18 8.24
CA ARG A 53 11.66 9.08 7.99
C ARG A 53 11.85 10.12 9.09
N ASN A 54 10.76 10.67 9.61
CA ASN A 54 10.79 11.87 10.46
C ASN A 54 10.51 11.54 11.94
N GLY A 55 10.18 10.30 12.29
CA GLY A 55 9.83 9.85 13.64
C GLY A 55 8.42 10.24 14.11
N ASN A 56 7.79 11.23 13.48
CA ASN A 56 6.49 11.79 13.87
C ASN A 56 5.46 11.70 12.76
N TYR A 57 4.17 11.61 13.12
CA TYR A 57 3.08 11.75 12.15
C TYR A 57 3.01 13.18 11.62
N ALA A 58 2.72 13.33 10.32
CA ALA A 58 2.48 14.65 9.73
C ALA A 58 1.16 15.22 10.26
N GLY A 59 1.12 16.53 10.53
CA GLY A 59 -0.11 17.21 10.92
C GLY A 59 -1.17 17.17 9.81
N PRO A 60 -2.44 17.47 10.14
CA PRO A 60 -3.59 17.33 9.23
C PRO A 60 -3.50 18.16 7.93
N ASN A 61 -2.53 19.06 7.80
CA ASN A 61 -2.31 19.90 6.63
C ASN A 61 -1.40 19.30 5.55
N TYR A 62 -0.78 18.13 5.79
CA TYR A 62 0.22 17.54 4.89
C TYR A 62 -0.31 16.40 4.02
N VAL A 63 -1.51 15.89 4.31
CA VAL A 63 -2.15 14.78 3.61
C VAL A 63 -3.65 15.02 3.62
N THR A 64 -4.32 14.79 2.49
CA THR A 64 -5.78 14.84 2.43
C THR A 64 -6.36 13.68 3.24
N LEU A 65 -7.17 14.01 4.25
CA LEU A 65 -8.00 13.08 4.99
C LEU A 65 -9.35 12.99 4.26
N ASP A 66 -9.50 12.00 3.38
CA ASP A 66 -10.79 11.59 2.81
C ASP A 66 -11.28 10.29 3.47
#